data_AF-A0A239VRF6-F1
#
_entry.id   AF-A0A239VRF6-F1
#
_cell.length_a   1.000
_cell.length_b   1.000
_cell.length_c   1.000
_cell.angle_alpha   90.00
_cell.angle_beta   90.00
_cell.angle_gamma   90.00
#
_symmetry.space_group_name_H-M   'P 1'
#
loop_
_entity.id
_entity.type
_entity.pdbx_description
1 polymer ?
#
loop_
_entity_poly.entity_id
_entity_poly.type
_entity_poly.pdbx_seq_one_letter_code
_entity_poly.pdbx_strand_id
1 'polypeptide(L)'
;MRTCRNFSRMDPSPYPYRCPDVNDGTIVSDSFMTRVKLGPTTGARVALTAKNPQMIALHLNPTRDRKDKLGYTPMRLTVRMSDGRRYTINLGKQYNALREWPHPNGSGEYYVQTARVMLPAGARRGTMVSLDLTAPRAGEVDIRAIEALIR
;
A
#
# COMPACT_ATOMS: atom_id res chain seq x y z
N MET A 1 2.00 20.75 -30.50
CA MET A 1 1.78 19.59 -29.62
C MET A 1 0.36 19.11 -29.81
N ARG A 2 0.15 17.82 -30.11
CA ARG A 2 -1.20 17.26 -30.28
C ARG A 2 -1.72 16.86 -28.91
N THR A 3 -2.77 17.51 -28.43
CA THR A 3 -3.38 17.21 -27.13
C THR A 3 -4.08 15.85 -27.22
N CYS A 4 -3.70 14.90 -26.37
CA CYS A 4 -4.43 13.63 -26.21
C CYS A 4 -5.29 13.68 -24.94
N ARG A 5 -6.36 12.87 -24.92
CA ARG A 5 -7.26 12.73 -23.77
C ARG A 5 -7.16 11.32 -23.22
N ASN A 6 -7.06 11.22 -21.90
CA ASN A 6 -7.22 9.94 -21.21
C ASN A 6 -8.70 9.57 -21.16
N PHE A 7 -9.01 8.35 -21.55
CA PHE A 7 -10.34 7.75 -21.48
C PHE A 7 -10.32 6.59 -20.49
N SER A 8 -11.50 6.19 -20.00
CA SER A 8 -11.60 4.93 -19.24
C SER A 8 -11.08 3.78 -20.10
N ARG A 9 -10.22 2.95 -19.53
CA ARG A 9 -9.61 1.82 -20.25
C ARG A 9 -10.61 0.71 -20.55
N MET A 10 -11.76 0.71 -19.86
CA MET A 10 -12.91 -0.14 -20.17
C MET A 10 -13.81 0.42 -21.27
N ASP A 11 -13.57 1.64 -21.77
CA ASP A 11 -14.28 2.17 -22.93
C ASP A 11 -13.63 1.62 -24.21
N PRO A 12 -14.30 0.74 -24.98
CA PRO A 12 -13.74 0.13 -26.19
C PRO A 12 -13.72 1.09 -27.39
N SER A 13 -14.25 2.30 -27.24
CA SER A 13 -14.44 3.22 -28.37
C SER A 13 -13.11 3.76 -28.92
N PRO A 14 -12.88 3.70 -30.25
CA PRO A 14 -11.61 4.05 -30.88
C PRO A 14 -11.50 5.57 -31.09
N TYR A 15 -11.32 6.34 -30.02
CA TYR A 15 -11.18 7.79 -30.14
C TYR A 15 -9.85 8.19 -30.77
N PRO A 16 -9.84 9.06 -31.81
CA PRO A 16 -8.64 9.43 -32.55
C PRO A 16 -7.64 10.31 -31.78
N TYR A 17 -7.99 10.71 -30.56
CA TYR A 17 -7.16 11.52 -29.66
C TYR A 17 -6.91 10.81 -28.32
N ARG A 18 -7.10 9.48 -28.24
CA ARG A 18 -6.77 8.68 -27.07
C ARG A 18 -5.25 8.62 -26.88
N CYS A 19 -4.77 8.78 -25.65
CA CYS A 19 -3.35 8.63 -25.33
C CYS A 19 -2.89 7.15 -25.51
N PRO A 20 -1.65 6.89 -25.94
CA PRO A 20 -1.17 5.55 -26.37
C PRO A 20 -1.05 4.48 -25.26
N ASP A 21 -1.09 4.84 -23.97
CA ASP A 21 -0.82 3.96 -22.83
C ASP A 21 -1.78 2.77 -22.63
N VAL A 22 -2.85 2.67 -23.42
CA VAL A 22 -3.86 1.58 -23.36
C VAL A 22 -3.37 0.24 -23.92
N ASN A 23 -2.28 0.22 -24.71
CA ASN A 23 -1.87 -0.97 -25.49
C ASN A 23 -0.73 -1.80 -24.85
N ASP A 24 -0.21 -1.42 -23.68
CA ASP A 24 1.03 -2.03 -23.12
C ASP A 24 0.80 -3.30 -22.27
N GLY A 25 -0.41 -3.87 -22.24
CA GLY A 25 -0.67 -5.12 -21.52
C GLY A 25 -0.53 -5.00 -19.99
N THR A 26 -0.47 -3.79 -19.45
CA THR A 26 -0.45 -3.51 -18.01
C THR A 26 -1.78 -3.94 -17.40
N ILE A 27 -1.74 -4.83 -16.39
CA ILE A 27 -2.94 -5.15 -15.60
C ILE A 27 -3.29 -3.92 -14.75
N VAL A 28 -4.29 -3.19 -15.20
CA VAL A 28 -4.84 -2.03 -14.50
C VAL A 28 -5.90 -2.51 -13.55
N SER A 29 -5.81 -2.10 -12.29
CA SER A 29 -6.85 -2.41 -11.31
C SER A 29 -7.43 -1.14 -10.73
N ASP A 30 -8.63 -0.77 -11.20
CA ASP A 30 -9.44 0.34 -10.68
C ASP A 30 -10.14 -0.05 -9.37
N SER A 31 -9.36 -0.45 -8.36
CA SER A 31 -9.90 -0.67 -7.01
C SER A 31 -9.94 0.64 -6.24
N PHE A 32 -10.96 0.83 -5.41
CA PHE A 32 -10.99 1.94 -4.46
C PHE A 32 -9.75 1.88 -3.56
N MET A 33 -9.00 2.97 -3.55
CA MET A 33 -7.85 3.15 -2.66
C MET A 33 -8.25 4.11 -1.55
N THR A 34 -7.82 3.83 -0.33
CA THR A 34 -7.96 4.75 0.79
C THR A 34 -6.62 5.41 1.07
N ARG A 35 -6.59 6.74 0.94
CA ARG A 35 -5.42 7.54 1.34
C ARG A 35 -5.35 7.64 2.86
N VAL A 36 -4.21 7.25 3.43
CA VAL A 36 -3.94 7.32 4.86
C VAL A 36 -2.78 8.26 5.12
N LYS A 37 -3.02 9.26 5.97
CA LYS A 37 -1.97 10.10 6.55
C LYS A 37 -1.33 9.37 7.72
N LEU A 38 -0.03 9.16 7.61
CA LEU A 38 0.79 8.49 8.61
C LEU A 38 1.59 9.51 9.42
N GLY A 39 1.75 9.23 10.71
CA GLY A 39 2.63 9.95 11.61
C GLY A 39 2.84 9.17 12.91
N PRO A 40 3.56 9.74 13.90
CA PRO A 40 3.89 9.01 15.13
C PRO A 40 2.67 8.55 15.92
N THR A 41 1.60 9.35 15.89
CA THR A 41 0.32 9.12 16.57
C THR A 41 -0.88 9.10 15.62
N THR A 42 -0.65 9.35 14.33
CA THR A 42 -1.68 9.39 13.28
C THR A 42 -1.49 8.25 12.29
N GLY A 43 -2.59 7.74 11.73
CA GLY A 43 -2.55 6.59 10.84
C GLY A 43 -3.90 5.94 10.67
N ALA A 44 -3.88 4.64 10.39
CA ALA A 44 -5.09 3.83 10.24
C ALA A 44 -5.10 2.68 11.25
N ARG A 45 -6.28 2.38 11.80
CA ARG A 45 -6.56 1.11 12.46
C ARG A 45 -7.47 0.29 11.56
N VAL A 46 -7.14 -0.97 11.39
CA VAL A 46 -7.92 -1.92 10.61
C VAL A 46 -8.32 -3.06 11.52
N ALA A 47 -9.63 -3.24 11.72
CA ALA A 47 -10.17 -4.41 12.38
C ALA A 47 -10.01 -5.60 11.41
N LEU A 48 -9.26 -6.60 11.84
CA LEU A 48 -8.97 -7.79 11.04
C LEU A 48 -8.71 -8.94 11.99
N THR A 49 -9.61 -9.92 11.94
CA THR A 49 -9.52 -11.10 12.80
C THR A 49 -8.88 -12.24 12.04
N ALA A 50 -7.80 -12.80 12.57
CA ALA A 50 -7.13 -13.96 11.98
C ALA A 50 -6.56 -14.86 13.07
N LYS A 51 -6.84 -16.15 12.99
CA LYS A 51 -6.29 -17.16 13.90
C LYS A 51 -4.96 -17.69 13.34
N ASN A 52 -3.94 -17.73 14.17
CA ASN A 52 -2.59 -18.19 13.83
C ASN A 52 -1.99 -17.56 12.55
N PRO A 53 -2.06 -16.22 12.39
CA PRO A 53 -1.59 -15.57 11.17
C PRO A 53 -0.09 -15.72 11.01
N GLN A 54 0.38 -16.03 9.80
CA GLN A 54 1.81 -16.18 9.51
C GLN A 54 2.42 -14.88 8.97
N MET A 55 1.66 -14.18 8.14
CA MET A 55 2.12 -13.01 7.40
C MET A 55 0.97 -12.01 7.22
N ILE A 56 1.32 -10.73 7.13
CA ILE A 56 0.42 -9.69 6.63
C ILE A 56 0.90 -9.25 5.24
N ALA A 57 0.00 -9.25 4.27
CA ALA A 57 0.24 -8.66 2.96
C ALA A 57 -0.43 -7.29 2.90
N LEU A 58 0.37 -6.25 2.70
CA LEU A 58 -0.10 -4.87 2.55
C LEU A 58 0.05 -4.46 1.10
N HIS A 59 -1.07 -4.19 0.42
CA HIS A 59 -1.12 -3.76 -0.96
C HIS A 59 -1.16 -2.22 -0.99
N LEU A 60 0.00 -1.63 -1.24
CA LEU A 60 0.26 -0.22 -1.00
C LEU A 60 0.73 0.49 -2.27
N ASN A 61 0.49 1.79 -2.27
CA ASN A 61 1.13 2.74 -3.17
C ASN A 61 1.57 3.98 -2.37
N PRO A 62 2.87 4.25 -2.22
CA PRO A 62 3.35 5.41 -1.46
C PRO A 62 3.15 6.70 -2.27
N THR A 63 2.92 7.81 -1.58
CA THR A 63 2.84 9.11 -2.26
C THR A 63 4.19 9.53 -2.83
N ARG A 64 4.18 10.01 -4.08
CA ARG A 64 5.33 10.66 -4.73
C ARG A 64 5.70 11.97 -4.02
N ASP A 65 6.93 12.42 -4.22
CA ASP A 65 7.39 13.79 -3.94
C ASP A 65 7.20 14.16 -2.47
N ARG A 66 7.63 13.26 -1.59
CA ARG A 66 7.66 13.58 -0.16
C ARG A 66 8.47 14.86 0.05
N LYS A 67 7.90 15.78 0.83
CA LYS A 67 8.55 17.07 1.15
C LYS A 67 9.93 16.89 1.80
N ASP A 68 10.14 15.79 2.50
CA ASP A 68 11.39 15.45 3.17
C ASP A 68 12.43 14.74 2.28
N LYS A 69 12.11 14.48 1.01
CA LYS A 69 12.99 13.83 0.02
C LYS A 69 13.61 12.51 0.49
N LEU A 70 12.91 11.77 1.35
CA LEU A 70 13.44 10.55 1.95
C LEU A 70 13.57 9.40 0.93
N GLY A 71 12.83 9.44 -0.19
CA GLY A 71 12.87 8.44 -1.25
C GLY A 71 12.12 7.14 -0.90
N TYR A 72 11.46 7.10 0.26
CA TYR A 72 10.55 6.04 0.68
C TYR A 72 9.66 6.55 1.83
N THR A 73 8.56 5.85 2.11
CA THR A 73 7.66 6.13 3.23
C THR A 73 7.89 5.12 4.37
N PRO A 74 8.58 5.51 5.47
CA PRO A 74 8.70 4.67 6.65
C PRO A 74 7.33 4.40 7.25
N MET A 75 7.09 3.17 7.67
CA MET A 75 5.82 2.76 8.27
C MET A 75 6.06 1.80 9.44
N ARG A 76 5.12 1.73 10.37
CA ARG A 76 5.07 0.76 11.47
C ARG A 76 3.77 0.00 11.37
N LEU A 77 3.89 -1.33 11.34
CA LEU A 77 2.76 -2.23 11.48
C LEU A 77 2.73 -2.72 12.93
N THR A 78 1.66 -2.41 13.66
CA THR A 78 1.45 -2.93 15.02
C THR A 78 0.29 -3.90 15.01
N VAL A 79 0.56 -5.18 15.22
CA VAL A 79 -0.46 -6.22 15.34
C VAL A 79 -0.96 -6.28 16.78
N ARG A 80 -2.28 -6.30 16.96
CA ARG A 80 -2.95 -6.45 18.26
C ARG A 80 -3.60 -7.82 18.35
N MET A 81 -3.22 -8.55 19.38
CA MET A 81 -3.77 -9.87 19.69
C MET A 81 -5.00 -9.75 20.59
N SER A 82 -5.85 -10.77 20.59
CA SER A 82 -7.03 -10.86 21.46
C SER A 82 -6.69 -10.88 22.96
N ASP A 83 -5.49 -11.30 23.31
CA ASP A 83 -4.97 -11.32 24.69
C ASP A 83 -4.34 -9.97 25.12
N GLY A 84 -4.45 -8.93 24.29
CA GLY A 84 -3.92 -7.60 24.56
C GLY A 84 -2.44 -7.40 24.20
N ARG A 85 -1.70 -8.45 23.87
CA ARG A 85 -0.30 -8.32 23.40
C ARG A 85 -0.23 -7.56 22.09
N ARG A 86 0.87 -6.83 21.91
CA ARG A 86 1.14 -6.03 20.71
C ARG A 86 2.50 -6.36 20.13
N TYR A 87 2.56 -6.44 18.81
CA TYR A 87 3.78 -6.72 18.08
C TYR A 87 4.01 -5.66 17.02
N THR A 88 5.05 -4.85 17.18
CA THR A 88 5.39 -3.76 16.26
C THR A 88 6.52 -4.18 15.33
N ILE A 89 6.31 -3.96 14.03
CA ILE A 89 7.27 -4.24 12.97
C ILE A 89 7.52 -2.94 12.21
N ASN A 90 8.79 -2.53 12.13
CA ASN A 90 9.18 -1.36 11.35
C ASN A 90 9.37 -1.76 9.88
N LEU A 91 8.69 -1.06 9.00
CA LEU A 91 8.75 -1.22 7.56
C LEU A 91 9.45 0.00 6.95
N GLY A 92 10.36 -0.22 6.03
CA GLY A 92 11.12 0.85 5.39
C GLY A 92 11.55 0.49 3.97
N LYS A 93 12.67 1.07 3.53
CA LYS A 93 13.19 0.94 2.16
C LYS A 93 13.44 -0.50 1.68
N GLN A 94 13.49 -1.49 2.56
CA GLN A 94 13.60 -2.89 2.16
C GLN A 94 12.33 -3.42 1.48
N TYR A 95 11.19 -2.77 1.68
CA TYR A 95 9.93 -3.09 1.00
C TYR A 95 9.78 -2.20 -0.23
N ASN A 96 9.78 -2.81 -1.42
CA ASN A 96 9.61 -2.06 -2.67
C ASN A 96 8.30 -1.25 -2.68
N ALA A 97 7.25 -1.78 -2.06
CA ALA A 97 5.95 -1.12 -1.89
C ALA A 97 5.97 0.17 -1.07
N LEU A 98 7.08 0.49 -0.40
CA LEU A 98 7.25 1.74 0.35
C LEU A 98 8.25 2.70 -0.31
N ARG A 99 8.94 2.27 -1.38
CA ARG A 99 9.91 3.13 -2.08
C ARG A 99 9.18 4.13 -2.95
N GLU A 100 9.72 5.34 -3.03
CA GLU A 100 9.32 6.26 -4.08
C GLU A 100 9.86 5.75 -5.42
N TRP A 101 9.00 5.73 -6.44
CA TRP A 101 9.39 5.35 -7.79
C TRP A 101 9.50 6.62 -8.65
N PRO A 102 10.73 7.02 -9.03
CA PRO A 102 10.91 8.18 -9.90
C PRO A 102 10.53 7.78 -11.33
N HIS A 103 9.38 8.26 -11.82
CA HIS A 103 8.98 8.09 -13.20
C HIS A 103 8.62 9.44 -13.83
N PRO A 104 9.11 9.76 -15.05
CA PRO A 104 8.94 11.07 -15.68
C PRO A 104 7.49 11.46 -15.92
N ASN A 105 6.61 10.48 -16.15
CA ASN A 105 5.17 10.71 -16.36
C ASN A 105 4.35 10.63 -15.05
N GLY A 106 5.01 10.68 -13.88
CA GLY A 106 4.41 10.38 -12.58
C GLY A 106 4.15 8.89 -12.38
N SER A 107 3.54 8.56 -11.24
CA SER A 107 2.95 7.24 -10.99
C SER A 107 1.68 7.07 -11.84
N GLY A 108 1.83 7.11 -13.16
CA GLY A 108 0.84 6.58 -14.09
C GLY A 108 0.68 5.09 -13.85
N GLU A 109 -0.56 4.61 -13.98
CA GLU A 109 -1.01 3.24 -13.71
C GLU A 109 -0.39 2.59 -12.48
N TYR A 110 -1.08 2.76 -11.36
CA TYR A 110 -0.66 2.35 -10.04
C TYR A 110 -0.17 0.90 -9.97
N TYR A 111 1.17 0.72 -9.95
CA TYR A 111 1.80 -0.52 -9.55
C TYR A 111 1.56 -0.73 -8.07
N VAL A 112 0.39 -1.27 -7.72
CA VAL A 112 0.12 -1.74 -6.36
C VAL A 112 1.16 -2.80 -6.06
N GLN A 113 2.00 -2.53 -5.07
CA GLN A 113 3.01 -3.47 -4.62
C GLN A 113 2.65 -4.02 -3.26
N THR A 114 3.01 -5.28 -3.06
CA THR A 114 2.71 -5.98 -1.81
C THR A 114 3.93 -5.97 -0.90
N ALA A 115 3.84 -5.28 0.24
CA ALA A 115 4.74 -5.52 1.35
C ALA A 115 4.29 -6.78 2.10
N ARG A 116 5.08 -7.85 1.96
CA ARG A 116 4.87 -9.13 2.65
C ARG A 116 5.63 -9.14 3.97
N VAL A 117 4.90 -9.04 5.07
CA VAL A 117 5.47 -8.87 6.42
C VAL A 117 5.27 -10.14 7.23
N MET A 118 6.36 -10.87 7.46
CA MET A 118 6.35 -12.02 8.35
C MET A 118 6.10 -11.58 9.79
N LEU A 119 5.12 -12.20 10.45
CA LEU A 119 4.83 -11.88 11.85
C LEU A 119 5.86 -12.52 12.79
N PRO A 120 6.15 -11.95 13.97
CA PRO A 120 7.01 -12.58 14.96
C PRO A 120 6.35 -13.84 15.52
N ALA A 121 7.15 -14.80 16.00
CA ALA A 121 6.67 -16.12 16.44
C ALA A 121 5.54 -16.05 17.49
N GLY A 122 5.59 -15.07 18.40
CA GLY A 122 4.55 -14.85 19.41
C GLY A 122 3.18 -14.47 18.82
N ALA A 123 3.14 -13.73 17.71
CA ALA A 123 1.90 -13.35 17.03
C ALA A 123 1.30 -14.51 16.21
N ARG A 124 2.11 -15.50 15.81
CA ARG A 124 1.69 -16.62 14.95
C ARG A 124 0.88 -17.70 15.66
N ARG A 125 0.78 -17.65 16.99
CA ARG A 125 0.14 -18.69 17.83
C ARG A 125 -1.15 -18.23 18.51
N GLY A 126 -1.69 -17.08 18.11
CA GLY A 126 -2.87 -16.49 18.73
C GLY A 126 -3.87 -15.96 17.71
N THR A 127 -4.87 -15.25 18.22
CA THR A 127 -5.86 -14.56 17.39
C THR A 127 -5.48 -13.09 17.29
N MET A 128 -5.12 -12.64 16.10
CA MET A 128 -5.06 -11.22 15.77
C MET A 128 -6.49 -10.69 15.68
N VAL A 129 -6.73 -9.47 16.17
CA VAL A 129 -8.05 -8.81 16.12
C VAL A 129 -8.02 -7.45 15.42
N SER A 130 -6.83 -6.83 15.35
CA SER A 130 -6.65 -5.59 14.59
C SER A 130 -5.17 -5.34 14.32
N LEU A 131 -4.93 -4.38 13.43
CA LEU A 131 -3.61 -3.82 13.18
C LEU A 131 -3.69 -2.30 13.11
N ASP A 132 -2.61 -1.66 13.57
CA ASP A 132 -2.39 -0.22 13.42
C ASP A 132 -1.26 0.00 12.40
N LEU A 133 -1.49 0.94 11.48
CA LEU A 133 -0.50 1.46 10.54
C LEU A 133 -0.16 2.89 10.95
N THR A 134 1.07 3.12 11.38
CA THR A 134 1.59 4.45 11.76
C THR A 134 2.95 4.70 11.11
N ALA A 135 3.60 5.82 11.38
CA ALA A 135 4.95 6.07 10.88
C ALA A 135 5.81 6.84 11.88
N PRO A 136 7.13 6.63 11.92
CA PRO A 136 8.02 7.47 12.73
C PRO A 136 8.08 8.93 12.23
N ARG A 137 7.69 9.19 10.98
CA ARG A 137 7.71 10.52 10.33
C ARG A 137 6.42 10.72 9.56
N ALA A 138 6.04 11.98 9.34
CA ALA A 138 4.87 12.32 8.52
C ALA A 138 5.00 11.71 7.12
N GLY A 139 3.91 11.18 6.58
CA GLY A 139 3.89 10.58 5.25
C GLY A 139 2.48 10.21 4.84
N GLU A 140 2.32 9.77 3.60
CA GLU A 140 1.05 9.30 3.08
C GLU A 140 1.24 8.01 2.28
N VAL A 141 0.26 7.12 2.38
CA VAL A 141 0.17 5.90 1.59
C VAL A 141 -1.27 5.71 1.13
N ASP A 142 -1.43 5.26 -0.10
CA ASP A 142 -2.70 4.78 -0.60
C ASP A 142 -2.77 3.27 -0.36
N ILE A 143 -3.78 2.85 0.40
CA ILE A 143 -4.00 1.45 0.76
C ILE A 143 -5.09 0.90 -0.15
N ARG A 144 -4.79 -0.21 -0.83
CA ARG A 144 -5.78 -0.95 -1.60
C ARG A 144 -6.38 -2.11 -0.81
N ALA A 145 -5.53 -2.91 -0.17
CA ALA A 145 -5.97 -4.10 0.55
C ALA A 145 -4.96 -4.48 1.62
N ILE A 146 -5.46 -5.13 2.67
CA ILE A 146 -4.67 -5.68 3.76
C ILE A 146 -5.19 -7.09 4.04
N GLU A 147 -4.29 -8.06 3.97
CA GLU A 147 -4.65 -9.48 4.08
C GLU A 147 -3.83 -10.13 5.20
N ALA A 148 -4.50 -10.93 6.02
CA ALA A 148 -3.83 -11.84 6.94
C ALA A 148 -3.74 -13.22 6.29
N LEU A 149 -2.50 -13.66 6.05
CA LEU A 149 -2.26 -14.96 5.44
C LEU A 149 -2.07 -16.01 6.54
N ILE A 150 -2.93 -17.02 6.49
CA ILE A 150 -2.92 -18.21 7.34
C ILE A 150 -2.38 -19.35 6.47
N ARG A 151 -1.59 -20.25 7.06
CA ARG A 151 -1.17 -21.49 6.40
C ARG A 151 -2.13 -22.61 6.76
#